data_AF-A0A5N5IV23-F1
#
_entry.id   AF-A0A5N5IV23-F1
#
_cell.length_a   1.000
_cell.length_b   1.000
_cell.length_c   1.000
_cell.angle_alpha   90.00
_cell.angle_beta   90.00
_cell.angle_gamma   90.00
#
_symmetry.space_group_name_H-M   'P 1'
#
loop_
_entity.id
_entity.type
_entity.pdbx_description
1 polymer ?
#
loop_
_entity_poly.entity_id
_entity_poly.type
_entity_poly.pdbx_seq_one_letter_code
_entity_poly.pdbx_strand_id
1 'polypeptide(L)' 'METYDAYSREELDEAKVAIISIIHKCEKALPKLKEKSSQQTLLKRRIKAMYIALSLIEKETIGFDI' A
#
# COMPACT_ATOMS: atom_id res chain seq x y z
N MET A 1 -14.96 18.18 18.01
CA MET A 1 -14.45 16.82 17.79
C MET A 1 -14.63 16.56 16.32
N GLU A 2 -13.55 16.61 15.54
CA GLU A 2 -13.62 16.33 14.10
C GLU A 2 -14.04 14.87 13.92
N THR A 3 -15.19 14.66 13.31
CA THR A 3 -15.65 13.34 12.91
C THR A 3 -14.80 12.93 11.73
N TYR A 4 -13.99 11.88 11.90
CA TYR A 4 -13.36 11.21 10.76
C TYR A 4 -14.49 10.74 9.85
N ASP A 5 -14.63 11.37 8.68
CA ASP A 5 -15.55 10.86 7.66
C ASP A 5 -15.11 9.44 7.31
N ALA A 6 -16.02 8.49 7.43
CA ALA A 6 -15.77 7.12 7.02
C ALA A 6 -15.53 7.11 5.51
N TYR A 7 -14.45 6.46 5.05
CA TYR A 7 -14.16 6.30 3.64
C TYR A 7 -15.27 5.49 2.95
N SER A 8 -15.65 5.86 1.74
CA SER A 8 -16.56 5.05 0.94
C SER A 8 -15.89 3.74 0.52
N ARG A 9 -16.69 2.71 0.21
CA ARG A 9 -16.16 1.44 -0.33
C ARG A 9 -15.38 1.67 -1.62
N GLU A 10 -15.87 2.57 -2.47
CA GLU A 10 -15.25 2.94 -3.74
C GLU A 10 -13.88 3.60 -3.51
N GLU A 11 -13.77 4.51 -2.55
CA GLU A 11 -12.49 5.14 -2.19
C GLU A 11 -11.47 4.11 -1.68
N LEU A 12 -11.93 3.14 -0.87
CA LEU A 12 -11.08 2.06 -0.36
C LEU A 12 -10.62 1.12 -1.49
N ASP A 13 -11.51 0.77 -2.43
CA ASP A 13 -11.19 -0.07 -3.58
C ASP A 13 -10.23 0.63 -4.55
N GLU A 14 -10.43 1.92 -4.82
CA GLU A 14 -9.51 2.73 -5.62
C GLU A 14 -8.12 2.82 -4.98
N ALA A 15 -8.06 3.08 -3.66
CA ALA A 15 -6.82 3.13 -2.90
C ALA A 15 -6.09 1.77 -2.94
N LYS A 16 -6.84 0.67 -2.80
CA LYS A 16 -6.32 -0.69 -2.90
C LYS A 16 -5.67 -0.95 -4.26
N VAL A 17 -6.36 -0.62 -5.35
CA VAL A 17 -5.83 -0.76 -6.72
C VAL A 17 -4.55 0.07 -6.91
N ALA A 18 -4.55 1.32 -6.42
CA ALA A 18 -3.40 2.21 -6.53
C ALA A 18 -2.18 1.64 -5.78
N ILE A 19 -2.36 1.17 -4.54
CA ILE A 19 -1.29 0.60 -3.72
C ILE A 19 -0.73 -0.68 -4.34
N ILE A 20 -1.58 -1.58 -4.83
CA ILE A 20 -1.14 -2.80 -5.52
C ILE A 20 -0.29 -2.45 -6.76
N SER A 21 -0.70 -1.45 -7.54
CA SER A 21 0.07 -0.96 -8.69
C SER A 21 1.44 -0.43 -8.28
N ILE A 22 1.52 0.32 -7.17
CA ILE A 22 2.79 0.85 -6.64
C ILE A 22 3.69 -0.29 -6.16
N ILE A 23 3.16 -1.26 -5.42
CA ILE A 23 3.90 -2.45 -4.96
C ILE A 23 4.53 -3.15 -6.16
N HIS A 24 3.73 -3.47 -7.19
CA HIS A 24 4.21 -4.18 -8.38
C HIS A 24 5.33 -3.43 -9.11
N LYS A 25 5.19 -2.10 -9.24
CA LYS A 25 6.24 -1.25 -9.83
C LYS A 25 7.52 -1.27 -8.99
N CYS A 26 7.40 -1.19 -7.67
CA CYS A 26 8.55 -1.25 -6.77
C CYS A 26 9.23 -2.62 -6.81
N GLU A 27 8.49 -3.71 -6.81
CA GLU A 27 9.03 -5.08 -6.89
C GLU A 27 9.77 -5.31 -8.21
N LYS A 28 9.22 -4.83 -9.34
CA LYS A 28 9.90 -4.88 -10.64
C LYS A 28 11.16 -4.02 -10.72
N ALA A 29 11.23 -2.94 -9.95
CA ALA A 29 12.40 -2.06 -9.90
C ALA A 29 13.50 -2.60 -8.97
N LEU A 30 13.13 -3.33 -7.92
CA LEU A 30 14.04 -3.84 -6.89
C LEU A 30 15.24 -4.66 -7.43
N PRO A 31 15.08 -5.63 -8.35
CA PRO A 31 16.21 -6.41 -8.86
C PRO A 31 17.15 -5.60 -9.77
N LYS A 32 16.72 -4.43 -10.24
CA LYS A 32 17.54 -3.54 -11.08
C LYS A 32 18.45 -2.63 -10.27
N LEU A 33 18.29 -2.59 -8.95
CA LEU A 33 19.09 -1.75 -8.06
C LEU A 33 20.38 -2.46 -7.65
N LYS A 34 21.45 -1.68 -7.48
CA LYS A 34 22.72 -2.17 -6.94
C LYS A 34 22.49 -2.81 -5.57
N GLU A 35 23.03 -4.01 -5.37
CA GLU A 35 22.96 -4.70 -4.09
C GLU A 35 23.57 -3.85 -2.96
N LYS A 36 22.95 -3.92 -1.78
CA LYS A 36 23.37 -3.21 -0.57
C LYS A 36 23.44 -1.68 -0.73
N SER A 37 22.81 -1.13 -1.77
CA SER A 37 22.67 0.31 -1.95
C SER A 37 21.60 0.91 -1.02
N SER A 38 21.71 2.20 -0.73
CA SER A 38 20.69 2.95 0.00
C SER A 38 19.35 2.93 -0.75
N GLN A 39 19.37 2.98 -2.09
CA GLN A 39 18.18 2.89 -2.93
C GLN A 39 17.48 1.54 -2.77
N GLN A 40 18.22 0.42 -2.75
CA GLN A 40 17.65 -0.92 -2.53
C GLN A 40 17.00 -1.00 -1.15
N THR A 41 17.66 -0.48 -0.12
CA THR A 41 17.13 -0.46 1.25
C THR A 41 15.86 0.38 1.35
N LEU A 42 15.86 1.58 0.77
CA LEU A 42 14.70 2.47 0.74
C LEU A 42 13.52 1.81 0.02
N LEU A 43 13.76 1.17 -1.12
CA LEU A 43 12.71 0.54 -1.90
C LEU A 43 12.08 -0.66 -1.17
N LYS A 44 12.89 -1.49 -0.50
CA LYS A 44 12.38 -2.57 0.38
C LYS A 44 11.49 -2.03 1.51
N ARG A 45 11.90 -0.92 2.15
CA ARG A 45 11.10 -0.28 3.21
C ARG A 45 9.78 0.28 2.68
N ARG A 46 9.79 0.88 1.49
CA ARG A 46 8.56 1.37 0.83
C ARG A 46 7.59 0.22 0.53
N ILE A 47 8.08 -0.88 -0.05
CA ILE A 47 7.25 -2.07 -0.32
C ILE A 47 6.61 -2.56 0.98
N LYS A 48 7.40 -2.70 2.06
CA LYS A 48 6.87 -3.11 3.37
C LYS A 48 5.79 -2.17 3.90
N ALA A 49 5.99 -0.86 3.79
CA ALA A 49 4.99 0.14 4.22
C ALA A 49 3.70 0.04 3.39
N MET A 50 3.81 -0.18 2.08
CA MET A 50 2.65 -0.34 1.20
C MET A 50 1.84 -1.59 1.53
N TYR A 51 2.49 -2.71 1.87
CA TYR A 51 1.78 -3.89 2.35
C TYR A 51 1.04 -3.64 3.67
N ILE A 52 1.63 -2.87 4.60
CA ILE A 52 0.93 -2.48 5.84
C ILE A 52 -0.30 -1.64 5.51
N ALA A 53 -0.16 -0.65 4.62
CA ALA A 53 -1.28 0.18 4.18
C ALA A 53 -2.39 -0.65 3.52
N LEU A 54 -2.02 -1.61 2.67
CA LEU A 54 -2.97 -2.54 2.04
C LEU A 54 -3.76 -3.35 3.08
N SER A 55 -3.07 -3.92 4.08
CA SER A 55 -3.75 -4.66 5.16
C SER A 55 -4.69 -3.79 6.00
N LEU A 56 -4.38 -2.51 6.19
CA LEU A 56 -5.26 -1.58 6.89
C LEU A 56 -6.51 -1.26 6.06
N ILE A 57 -6.35 -1.03 4.75
CA ILE A 57 -7.48 -0.82 3.84
C ILE A 57 -8.39 -2.05 3.82
N GLU A 58 -7.81 -3.25 3.67
CA GLU A 58 -8.59 -4.50 3.66
C GLU A 58 -9.35 -4.71 4.97
N LYS A 59 -8.75 -4.34 6.11
CA LYS A 59 -9.42 -4.38 7.41
C LYS A 59 -10.63 -3.44 7.47
N GLU A 60 -10.50 -2.24 6.91
CA GLU A 60 -11.60 -1.28 6.82
C GLU A 60 -12.70 -1.78 5.87
N THR A 61 -12.33 -2.41 4.74
CA THR A 61 -13.29 -2.99 3.79
C THR A 61 -14.11 -4.14 4.39
N ILE A 62 -13.53 -5.00 5.23
CA ILE A 62 -14.25 -6.11 5.90
C ILE A 62 -15.42 -5.59 6.74
N GLY A 63 -15.34 -4.37 7.27
CA GLY A 63 -16.44 -3.73 7.99
C GLY A 63 -17.70 -3.45 7.17
N PHE A 64 -17.61 -3.50 5.83
CA PHE A 64 -18.74 -3.31 4.91
C PHE A 64 -19.46 -4.61 4.51
N ASP A 65 -18.89 -5.78 4.81
CA ASP A 65 -19.40 -7.09 4.37
C ASP A 65 -20.12 -7.88 5.49
N ILE A 66 -20.45 -7.24 6.63
CA ILE A 66 -21.18 -7.82 7.78
C ILE A 66 -22.56 -7.16 7.93
#